data_AF-A0A7S4IT55-F1
#
_entry.id   AF-A0A7S4IT55-F1
#
_cell.length_a   1.000
_cell.length_b   1.000
_cell.length_c   1.000
_cell.angle_alpha   90.00
_cell.angle_beta   90.00
_cell.angle_gamma   90.00
#
_symmetry.space_group_name_H-M   'P 1'
#
loop_
_entity.id
_entity.type
_entity.pdbx_description
1 polymer ?
#
loop_
_entity_poly.entity_id
_entity_poly.type
_entity_poly.pdbx_seq_one_letter_code
_entity_poly.pdbx_strand_id
1 'polypeptide(L)'
;ITIPPNETNEDHIDYVITLREAILDAVPPAMHAMCAAQKQQDFIGCLGKLVPFMQCLWYDHDYRTRNIVSSMIGLLGDLLSNIVPVMDKTLVQQLLAMPFVREMVDHGMHKSPNPDTKEIAQWANQQLQSVMK
;
A
#
# COMPACT_ATOMS: atom_id res chain seq x y z
N ILE A 1 -8.86 20.52 35.46
CA ILE A 1 -9.36 20.67 34.09
C ILE A 1 -10.10 19.38 33.77
N THR A 2 -11.42 19.41 33.83
CA THR A 2 -12.27 18.28 33.39
C THR A 2 -12.25 18.25 31.87
N ILE A 3 -11.59 17.24 31.32
CA ILE A 3 -11.63 16.94 29.88
C ILE A 3 -13.07 16.49 29.59
N PRO A 4 -13.80 17.16 28.68
CA PRO A 4 -15.15 16.74 28.33
C PRO A 4 -15.09 15.33 27.72
N PRO A 5 -15.99 14.43 28.11
CA PRO A 5 -16.01 13.10 27.53
C PRO A 5 -16.58 13.20 26.11
N ASN A 6 -15.80 12.70 25.14
CA ASN A 6 -16.22 12.29 23.78
C ASN A 6 -15.80 13.15 22.57
N GLU A 7 -14.98 14.20 22.71
CA GLU A 7 -14.36 14.89 21.55
C GLU A 7 -13.00 14.27 21.13
N THR A 8 -12.44 13.38 21.95
CA THR A 8 -11.04 12.92 21.79
C THR A 8 -10.85 11.67 20.94
N ASN A 9 -11.89 11.00 20.44
CA ASN A 9 -11.68 9.79 19.61
C ASN A 9 -11.79 10.09 18.11
N GLU A 10 -12.74 10.92 17.69
CA GLU A 10 -12.95 11.24 16.26
C GLU A 10 -11.81 12.08 15.69
N ASP A 11 -11.41 13.16 16.39
CA ASP A 11 -10.27 14.00 15.98
C ASP A 11 -8.96 13.20 15.88
N HIS A 12 -8.78 12.21 16.76
CA HIS A 12 -7.61 11.33 16.73
C HIS A 12 -7.66 10.35 15.55
N ILE A 13 -8.83 9.85 15.17
CA ILE A 13 -8.99 8.98 14.00
C ILE A 13 -8.65 9.75 12.72
N ASP A 14 -9.21 10.94 12.55
CA ASP A 14 -8.98 11.78 11.38
C ASP A 14 -7.51 12.21 11.24
N TYR A 15 -6.86 12.54 12.37
CA TYR A 15 -5.43 12.82 12.40
C TYR A 15 -4.60 11.62 11.92
N VAL A 16 -4.89 10.42 12.43
CA VAL A 16 -4.16 9.21 12.07
C VAL A 16 -4.41 8.83 10.61
N ILE A 17 -5.63 8.97 10.11
CA ILE A 17 -5.96 8.79 8.69
C ILE A 17 -5.13 9.73 7.83
N THR A 18 -5.15 11.03 8.14
CA THR A 18 -4.41 12.06 7.40
C THR A 18 -2.91 11.77 7.37
N LEU A 19 -2.34 11.33 8.50
CA LEU A 19 -0.94 10.94 8.58
C LEU A 19 -0.63 9.73 7.69
N ARG A 20 -1.50 8.72 7.70
CA ARG A 20 -1.33 7.50 6.89
C ARG A 20 -1.43 7.80 5.40
N GLU A 21 -2.37 8.65 5.00
CA GLU A 21 -2.49 9.14 3.62
C GLU A 21 -1.24 9.91 3.21
N ALA A 22 -0.75 10.85 4.02
CA ALA A 22 0.47 11.60 3.73
C ALA A 22 1.72 10.70 3.57
N ILE A 23 1.82 9.64 4.38
CA ILE A 23 2.89 8.64 4.22
C ILE A 23 2.73 7.89 2.88
N LEU A 24 1.52 7.40 2.58
CA LEU A 24 1.26 6.67 1.34
C LEU A 24 1.45 7.53 0.08
N ASP A 25 1.21 8.83 0.16
CA ASP A 25 1.42 9.76 -0.96
C ASP A 25 2.90 10.09 -1.17
N ALA A 26 3.70 10.07 -0.10
CA ALA A 26 5.13 10.38 -0.17
C ALA A 26 5.98 9.19 -0.66
N VAL A 27 5.54 7.95 -0.43
CA VAL A 27 6.35 6.75 -0.73
C VAL A 27 6.53 6.52 -2.25
N PRO A 28 5.49 6.52 -3.11
CA PRO A 28 5.64 6.32 -4.55
C PRO A 28 6.63 7.30 -5.22
N PRO A 29 6.56 8.63 -5.02
CA PRO A 29 7.52 9.53 -5.66
C PRO A 29 8.95 9.33 -5.14
N ALA A 30 9.15 9.00 -3.87
CA ALA A 30 10.46 8.66 -3.33
C ALA A 30 11.01 7.37 -3.97
N MET A 31 10.18 6.34 -4.08
CA MET A 31 10.52 5.08 -4.75
C MET A 31 10.89 5.33 -6.22
N HIS A 32 10.07 6.08 -6.97
CA HIS A 32 10.33 6.41 -8.36
C HIS A 32 11.61 7.22 -8.54
N ALA A 33 11.90 8.18 -7.64
CA ALA A 33 13.16 8.90 -7.65
C ALA A 33 14.37 7.98 -7.43
N MET A 34 14.26 7.00 -6.53
CA MET A 34 15.31 6.00 -6.32
C MET A 34 15.48 5.07 -7.53
N CYS A 35 14.38 4.64 -8.15
CA CYS A 35 14.42 3.87 -9.40
C CYS A 35 15.12 4.64 -10.53
N ALA A 36 14.77 5.92 -10.71
CA ALA A 36 15.39 6.79 -11.71
C ALA A 36 16.90 6.98 -11.46
N ALA A 37 17.31 6.98 -10.19
CA ALA A 37 18.71 7.06 -9.78
C ALA A 37 19.45 5.70 -9.78
N GLN A 38 18.82 4.62 -10.25
CA GLN A 38 19.35 3.24 -10.22
C GLN A 38 19.69 2.74 -8.80
N LYS A 39 18.92 3.20 -7.80
CA LYS A 39 19.05 2.87 -6.38
C LYS A 39 17.92 1.98 -5.87
N GLN A 40 17.36 1.11 -6.71
CA GLN A 40 16.29 0.20 -6.31
C GLN A 40 16.71 -0.70 -5.14
N GLN A 41 17.97 -1.13 -5.09
CA GLN A 41 18.52 -1.96 -4.01
C GLN A 41 18.45 -1.28 -2.64
N ASP A 42 18.69 0.04 -2.60
CA ASP A 42 18.58 0.82 -1.37
C ASP A 42 17.10 0.87 -0.89
N PHE A 43 16.15 0.94 -1.83
CA PHE A 43 14.72 0.95 -1.51
C PHE A 43 14.23 -0.42 -1.00
N ILE A 44 14.79 -1.53 -1.50
CA ILE A 44 14.45 -2.88 -1.00
C ILE A 44 14.64 -2.98 0.51
N GLY A 45 15.68 -2.34 1.06
CA GLY A 45 15.91 -2.28 2.51
C GLY A 45 14.76 -1.63 3.30
N CYS A 46 14.00 -0.72 2.69
CA CYS A 46 12.84 -0.06 3.29
C CYS A 46 11.59 -0.96 3.34
N LEU A 47 11.51 -2.01 2.51
CA LEU A 47 10.35 -2.91 2.44
C LEU A 47 10.08 -3.61 3.77
N GLY A 48 11.12 -3.87 4.57
CA GLY A 48 10.98 -4.46 5.90
C GLY A 48 10.13 -3.62 6.87
N LYS A 49 9.92 -2.33 6.60
CA LYS A 49 8.98 -1.47 7.35
C LYS A 49 7.72 -1.16 6.56
N LEU A 50 7.87 -0.94 5.25
CA LEU A 50 6.76 -0.56 4.39
C LEU A 50 5.70 -1.66 4.24
N VAL A 51 6.11 -2.90 4.03
CA VAL A 51 5.17 -4.03 3.85
C VAL A 51 4.37 -4.30 5.13
N PRO A 52 4.98 -4.37 6.34
CA PRO A 52 4.20 -4.46 7.59
C PRO A 52 3.28 -3.27 7.81
N PHE A 53 3.68 -2.05 7.41
CA PHE A 53 2.82 -0.87 7.49
C PHE A 53 1.58 -1.03 6.59
N MET A 54 1.76 -1.41 5.32
CA MET A 54 0.63 -1.68 4.41
C MET A 54 -0.28 -2.81 4.94
N GLN A 55 0.30 -3.87 5.47
CA GLN A 55 -0.47 -4.96 6.08
C GLN A 55 -1.30 -4.48 7.29
N CYS A 56 -0.72 -3.63 8.14
CA CYS A 56 -1.42 -3.02 9.26
C CYS A 56 -2.60 -2.17 8.78
N LEU A 57 -2.37 -1.28 7.80
CA LEU A 57 -3.43 -0.46 7.20
C LEU A 57 -4.57 -1.29 6.60
N TRP A 58 -4.24 -2.45 6.01
CA TRP A 58 -5.25 -3.32 5.41
C TRP A 58 -6.20 -3.94 6.45
N TYR A 59 -5.65 -4.39 7.58
CA TYR A 59 -6.43 -5.06 8.62
C TYR A 59 -7.05 -4.10 9.63
N ASP A 60 -6.61 -2.85 9.67
CA ASP A 60 -7.12 -1.82 10.55
C ASP A 60 -8.35 -1.10 9.93
N HIS A 61 -9.51 -1.74 10.07
CA HIS A 61 -10.75 -1.33 9.38
C HIS A 61 -11.24 0.07 9.74
N ASP A 62 -11.01 0.53 10.97
CA ASP A 62 -11.49 1.83 11.46
C ASP A 62 -10.77 3.00 10.76
N TYR A 63 -9.58 2.76 10.22
CA TYR A 63 -8.73 3.77 9.58
C TYR A 63 -8.55 3.50 8.08
N ARG A 64 -9.23 2.49 7.52
CA ARG A 64 -9.07 2.07 6.12
C ARG A 64 -10.02 2.83 5.21
N THR A 65 -9.66 4.07 4.89
CA THR A 65 -10.41 4.91 3.95
C THR A 65 -10.28 4.43 2.51
N ARG A 66 -11.16 4.92 1.63
CA ARG A 66 -11.08 4.65 0.18
C ARG A 66 -9.76 5.13 -0.42
N ASN A 67 -9.28 6.29 0.02
CA ASN A 67 -8.01 6.86 -0.45
C ASN A 67 -6.85 5.95 -0.02
N ILE A 68 -6.79 5.55 1.25
CA ILE A 68 -5.78 4.61 1.74
C ILE A 68 -5.78 3.31 0.92
N VAL A 69 -6.95 2.72 0.67
CA VAL A 69 -7.05 1.49 -0.15
C VAL A 69 -6.51 1.74 -1.56
N SER A 70 -6.94 2.82 -2.21
CA SER A 70 -6.50 3.14 -3.58
C SER A 70 -4.99 3.38 -3.65
N SER A 71 -4.44 4.16 -2.72
CA SER A 71 -2.99 4.45 -2.64
C SER A 71 -2.17 3.20 -2.33
N MET A 72 -2.65 2.30 -1.46
CA MET A 72 -1.95 1.03 -1.20
C MET A 72 -1.95 0.09 -2.42
N ILE A 73 -3.06 0.02 -3.17
CA ILE A 73 -3.12 -0.78 -4.41
C ILE A 73 -2.19 -0.19 -5.46
N GLY A 74 -2.19 1.13 -5.62
CA GLY A 74 -1.26 1.82 -6.52
C GLY A 74 0.19 1.54 -6.16
N LEU A 75 0.56 1.74 -4.89
CA LEU A 75 1.89 1.43 -4.38
C LEU A 75 2.27 -0.04 -4.57
N LEU A 76 1.35 -0.98 -4.36
CA LEU A 76 1.62 -2.40 -4.64
C LEU A 76 1.93 -2.63 -6.13
N GLY A 77 1.16 -2.06 -7.05
CA GLY A 77 1.45 -2.18 -8.48
C GLY A 77 2.79 -1.54 -8.85
N ASP A 78 3.13 -0.41 -8.23
CA ASP A 78 4.42 0.27 -8.39
C ASP A 78 5.58 -0.60 -7.89
N LEU A 79 5.43 -1.25 -6.73
CA LEU A 79 6.38 -2.22 -6.20
C LEU A 79 6.56 -3.42 -7.14
N LEU A 80 5.45 -4.00 -7.61
CA LEU A 80 5.46 -5.16 -8.50
C LEU A 80 6.13 -4.86 -9.84
N SER A 81 5.95 -3.66 -10.38
CA SER A 81 6.49 -3.27 -11.68
C SER A 81 7.94 -2.77 -11.62
N ASN A 82 8.34 -2.09 -10.55
CA ASN A 82 9.64 -1.41 -10.49
C ASN A 82 10.65 -2.03 -9.52
N ILE A 83 10.19 -2.61 -8.40
CA ILE A 83 11.07 -3.08 -7.32
C ILE A 83 11.21 -4.59 -7.35
N VAL A 84 10.10 -5.31 -7.45
CA VAL A 84 10.07 -6.78 -7.48
C VAL A 84 10.96 -7.41 -8.55
N PRO A 85 11.09 -6.86 -9.79
CA PRO A 85 11.97 -7.45 -10.80
C PRO A 85 13.45 -7.51 -10.43
N VAL A 86 13.90 -6.70 -9.45
CA VAL A 86 15.28 -6.65 -8.98
C VAL A 86 15.47 -7.20 -7.56
N MET A 87 14.41 -7.75 -6.96
CA MET A 87 14.44 -8.38 -5.64
C MET A 87 14.93 -9.83 -5.72
N ASP A 88 15.45 -10.33 -4.59
CA ASP A 88 15.72 -11.76 -4.43
C ASP A 88 14.43 -12.58 -4.53
N LYS A 89 14.50 -13.72 -5.22
CA LYS A 89 13.35 -14.59 -5.49
C LYS A 89 12.64 -15.06 -4.22
N THR A 90 13.37 -15.29 -3.13
CA THR A 90 12.80 -15.69 -1.84
C THR A 90 11.95 -14.57 -1.25
N LEU A 91 12.44 -13.34 -1.30
CA LEU A 91 11.70 -12.17 -0.82
C LEU A 91 10.44 -11.92 -1.66
N VAL A 92 10.53 -12.11 -2.98
CA VAL A 92 9.35 -12.03 -3.86
C VAL A 92 8.31 -13.07 -3.45
N GLN A 93 8.72 -14.34 -3.28
CA GLN A 93 7.80 -15.39 -2.85
C GLN A 93 7.16 -15.11 -1.49
N GLN A 94 7.93 -14.57 -0.54
CA GLN A 94 7.41 -14.18 0.78
C GLN A 94 6.36 -13.08 0.65
N LEU A 95 6.64 -12.02 -0.11
CA LEU A 95 5.69 -10.93 -0.35
C LEU A 95 4.40 -11.45 -0.99
N LEU A 96 4.51 -12.25 -2.04
CA LEU A 96 3.36 -12.78 -2.78
C LEU A 96 2.53 -13.79 -1.97
N ALA A 97 3.14 -14.45 -0.99
CA ALA A 97 2.45 -15.38 -0.09
C ALA A 97 1.64 -14.65 1.00
N MET A 98 1.80 -13.33 1.17
CA MET A 98 1.06 -12.58 2.18
C MET A 98 -0.41 -12.41 1.77
N PRO A 99 -1.40 -12.86 2.57
CA PRO A 99 -2.81 -12.85 2.18
C PRO A 99 -3.34 -11.47 1.80
N PHE A 100 -2.91 -10.43 2.52
CA PHE A 100 -3.36 -9.05 2.29
C PHE A 100 -3.09 -8.57 0.87
N VAL A 101 -2.02 -9.05 0.20
CA VAL A 101 -1.68 -8.65 -1.17
C VAL A 101 -2.80 -9.03 -2.13
N ARG A 102 -3.26 -10.29 -2.08
CA ARG A 102 -4.34 -10.76 -2.94
C ARG A 102 -5.68 -10.18 -2.53
N GLU A 103 -5.97 -10.18 -1.23
CA GLU A 103 -7.22 -9.64 -0.67
C GLU A 103 -7.44 -8.17 -1.08
N MET A 104 -6.38 -7.36 -1.03
CA MET A 104 -6.43 -5.94 -1.35
C MET A 104 -6.70 -5.70 -2.83
N VAL A 105 -6.02 -6.43 -3.72
CA VAL A 105 -6.24 -6.35 -5.17
C VAL A 105 -7.65 -6.82 -5.53
N ASP A 106 -8.10 -7.96 -4.99
CA ASP A 106 -9.44 -8.49 -5.24
C ASP A 106 -10.53 -7.56 -4.72
N HIS A 107 -10.31 -6.92 -3.57
CA HIS A 107 -11.21 -5.91 -3.05
C HIS A 107 -11.30 -4.71 -4.00
N GLY A 108 -10.16 -4.19 -4.47
CA GLY A 108 -10.13 -3.09 -5.42
C GLY A 108 -10.89 -3.40 -6.71
N MET A 109 -10.68 -4.59 -7.28
CA MET A 109 -11.30 -5.01 -8.54
C MET A 109 -12.80 -5.25 -8.42
N HIS A 110 -13.25 -5.92 -7.35
CA HIS A 110 -14.59 -6.48 -7.27
C HIS A 110 -15.51 -5.79 -6.28
N LYS A 111 -14.96 -5.20 -5.21
CA LYS A 111 -15.75 -4.65 -4.09
C LYS A 111 -15.72 -3.14 -4.02
N SER A 112 -14.71 -2.48 -4.58
CA SER A 112 -14.63 -1.02 -4.57
C SER A 112 -15.81 -0.41 -5.35
N PRO A 113 -16.53 0.58 -4.80
CA PRO A 113 -17.51 1.34 -5.56
C PRO A 113 -16.87 2.42 -6.45
N ASN A 114 -15.58 2.73 -6.26
CA ASN A 114 -14.87 3.78 -7.00
C ASN A 114 -14.28 3.20 -8.31
N PRO A 115 -14.68 3.72 -9.50
CA PRO A 115 -14.11 3.32 -10.78
C PRO A 115 -12.59 3.45 -10.86
N ASP A 116 -12.03 4.54 -10.32
CA ASP A 116 -10.58 4.80 -10.40
C ASP A 116 -9.79 3.74 -9.62
N THR A 117 -10.29 3.37 -8.42
CA THR A 117 -9.71 2.29 -7.63
C THR A 117 -9.83 0.94 -8.34
N LYS A 118 -10.91 0.68 -9.08
CA LYS A 118 -11.04 -0.55 -9.88
C LYS A 118 -10.01 -0.60 -10.99
N GLU A 119 -9.81 0.51 -11.70
CA GLU A 119 -8.81 0.61 -12.77
C GLU A 119 -7.40 0.37 -12.24
N ILE A 120 -7.03 1.05 -11.15
CA ILE A 120 -5.73 0.86 -10.48
C ILE A 120 -5.56 -0.58 -10.01
N ALA A 121 -6.62 -1.21 -9.48
CA ALA A 121 -6.58 -2.60 -9.04
C ALA A 121 -6.45 -3.59 -10.21
N GLN A 122 -7.09 -3.32 -11.35
CA GLN A 122 -6.91 -4.12 -12.56
C GLN A 122 -5.47 -4.04 -13.06
N TRP A 123 -4.87 -2.85 -13.08
CA TRP A 123 -3.46 -2.67 -13.43
C TRP A 123 -2.55 -3.40 -12.43
N ALA A 124 -2.76 -3.24 -11.12
CA ALA A 124 -1.97 -3.94 -10.10
C ALA A 124 -2.10 -5.46 -10.24
N ASN A 125 -3.28 -5.98 -10.55
CA ASN A 125 -3.47 -7.41 -10.83
C ASN A 125 -2.69 -7.86 -12.07
N GLN A 126 -2.60 -7.05 -13.13
CA GLN A 126 -1.76 -7.39 -14.30
C GLN A 126 -0.28 -7.50 -13.90
N GLN A 127 0.22 -6.58 -13.07
CA GLN A 127 1.60 -6.65 -12.55
C GLN A 127 1.80 -7.91 -11.70
N LEU A 128 0.84 -8.21 -10.82
CA LEU A 128 0.87 -9.40 -9.96
C LEU A 128 0.94 -10.69 -10.80
N GLN A 129 0.08 -10.81 -11.82
CA GLN A 129 0.10 -11.95 -12.73
C GLN A 129 1.38 -12.02 -13.57
N SER A 130 2.00 -10.89 -13.88
CA SER A 130 3.29 -10.86 -14.59
C SER A 130 4.42 -11.44 -13.75
N VAL A 131 4.46 -11.13 -12.45
CA VAL A 131 5.47 -11.63 -11.51
C VAL A 131 5.27 -13.11 -11.18
N MET A 132 4.04 -13.61 -11.20
CA MET A 132 3.72 -15.01 -10.87
C MET A 132 4.01 -16.02 -11.99
N LYS A 133 4.32 -15.55 -13.20
CA LYS A 133 4.68 -16.41 -14.35
C LYS A 133 6.12 -16.89 -14.26
#